data_AF-A0A356ZBZ7-F1
#
_entry.id   AF-A0A356ZBZ7-F1
#
_cell.length_a   1.000
_cell.length_b   1.000
_cell.length_c   1.000
_cell.angle_alpha   90.00
_cell.angle_beta   90.00
_cell.angle_gamma   90.00
#
_symmetry.space_group_name_H-M   'P 1'
#
loop_
_entity.id
_entity.type
_entity.pdbx_description
1 polymer ?
#
loop_
_entity_poly.entity_id
_entity_poly.type
_entity_poly.pdbx_seq_one_letter_code
_entity_poly.pdbx_strand_id
1 'polypeptide(L)'
;MQEERQRRQAASETKTATRILAKEFDILDRSAFRWYMAGKDWRLPVAPDIYLSLHEGEPGEWNVVVNGQDKIVSLHKSLPFGYAQGLAEDYARQHGQAFARKDARWTKQKPTVKQMEMLTKLKIQYDPDISRGEAAQLISEQLARREVEPATIKQLWRLRQMGYNPPEGLTKPQARQMIAAGMR
;
A
#
# COMPACT_ATOMS: atom_id res chain seq x y z
N MET A 1 -9.18 32.54 -22.75
CA MET A 1 -7.70 32.64 -22.76
C MET A 1 -7.05 32.04 -21.51
N GLN A 2 -7.46 32.38 -20.27
CA GLN A 2 -6.90 31.77 -19.04
C GLN A 2 -7.25 30.29 -18.83
N GLU A 3 -8.50 29.90 -19.10
CA GLU A 3 -8.99 28.52 -18.89
C GLU A 3 -8.29 27.49 -19.79
N GLU A 4 -7.95 27.89 -21.01
CA GLU A 4 -7.27 27.01 -21.98
C GLU A 4 -5.78 26.81 -21.64
N ARG A 5 -5.14 27.82 -21.02
CA ARG A 5 -3.79 27.69 -20.45
C ARG A 5 -3.78 26.76 -19.24
N GLN A 6 -4.76 26.87 -18.34
CA GLN A 6 -4.89 25.98 -17.18
C GLN A 6 -5.13 24.52 -17.61
N ARG A 7 -6.00 24.28 -18.60
CA ARG A 7 -6.22 22.92 -19.15
C ARG A 7 -4.97 22.35 -19.83
N ARG A 8 -4.20 23.18 -20.55
CA ARG A 8 -2.92 22.77 -21.17
C ARG A 8 -1.82 22.50 -20.13
N GLN A 9 -1.75 23.29 -19.05
CA GLN A 9 -0.83 23.07 -17.93
C GLN A 9 -1.19 21.78 -17.17
N ALA A 10 -2.44 21.60 -16.77
CA ALA A 10 -2.90 20.39 -16.10
C ALA A 10 -2.67 19.13 -16.96
N ALA A 11 -2.90 19.20 -18.27
CA ALA A 11 -2.63 18.08 -19.19
C ALA A 11 -1.12 17.80 -19.36
N SER A 12 -0.28 18.84 -19.33
CA SER A 12 1.18 18.72 -19.37
C SER A 12 1.74 18.12 -18.09
N GLU A 13 1.26 18.57 -16.93
CA GLU A 13 1.60 18.06 -15.61
C GLU A 13 1.15 16.60 -15.46
N THR A 14 -0.08 16.28 -15.89
CA THR A 14 -0.59 14.90 -15.87
C THR A 14 0.25 13.97 -16.76
N LYS A 15 0.62 14.39 -17.97
CA LYS A 15 1.49 13.60 -18.86
C LYS A 15 2.90 13.43 -18.28
N THR A 16 3.43 14.45 -17.62
CA THR A 16 4.75 14.40 -17.00
C THR A 16 4.74 13.48 -15.79
N ALA A 17 3.75 13.60 -14.90
CA ALA A 17 3.53 12.71 -13.77
C ALA A 17 3.33 11.25 -14.21
N THR A 18 2.54 11.01 -15.26
CA THR A 18 2.35 9.66 -15.83
C THR A 18 3.66 9.07 -16.36
N ARG A 19 4.50 9.90 -17.01
CA ARG A 19 5.81 9.47 -17.51
C ARG A 19 6.82 9.22 -16.38
N ILE A 20 6.75 9.98 -15.30
CA ILE A 20 7.58 9.79 -14.11
C ILE A 20 7.19 8.48 -13.42
N LEU A 21 5.90 8.26 -13.16
CA LEU A 21 5.38 7.02 -12.57
C LEU A 21 5.77 5.77 -13.40
N ALA A 22 5.71 5.84 -14.73
CA ALA A 22 6.14 4.75 -15.60
C ALA A 22 7.63 4.43 -15.49
N LYS A 23 8.48 5.45 -15.30
CA LYS A 23 9.93 5.27 -15.11
C LYS A 23 10.25 4.74 -13.72
N GLU A 24 9.54 5.19 -12.69
CA GLU A 24 9.64 4.69 -11.31
C GLU A 24 9.26 3.20 -11.22
N PHE A 25 8.23 2.78 -11.96
CA PHE A 25 7.82 1.38 -12.11
C PHE A 25 8.95 0.49 -12.66
N ASP A 26 9.67 0.95 -13.69
CA ASP A 26 10.76 0.22 -14.34
C ASP A 26 11.98 0.07 -13.41
N ILE A 27 12.22 1.03 -12.51
CA ILE A 27 13.34 0.97 -11.56
C ILE A 27 13.11 -0.10 -10.48
N LEU A 28 11.89 -0.23 -9.94
CA LEU A 28 11.58 -1.27 -8.95
C LEU A 28 11.53 -2.66 -9.59
N ASP A 29 11.09 -2.77 -10.84
CA ASP A 29 11.11 -4.06 -11.53
C ASP A 29 12.54 -4.54 -11.84
N ARG A 30 13.51 -3.63 -11.95
CA ARG A 30 14.93 -3.98 -12.07
C ARG A 30 15.61 -4.28 -10.73
N SER A 31 14.97 -3.98 -9.61
CA SER A 31 15.53 -4.25 -8.28
C SER A 31 15.68 -5.76 -8.02
N ALA A 32 16.70 -6.14 -7.24
CA ALA A 32 16.85 -7.50 -6.73
C ALA A 32 15.82 -7.83 -5.62
N PHE A 33 15.11 -6.82 -5.13
CA PHE A 33 14.13 -6.90 -4.05
C PHE A 33 12.71 -7.09 -4.56
N ARG A 34 11.88 -7.82 -3.81
CA ARG A 34 10.51 -8.22 -4.17
C ARG A 34 9.51 -7.11 -3.90
N TRP A 35 9.67 -5.98 -4.56
CA TRP A 35 8.68 -4.91 -4.57
C TRP A 35 7.39 -5.40 -5.25
N TYR A 36 6.25 -5.06 -4.66
CA TYR A 36 4.93 -5.23 -5.28
C TYR A 36 4.00 -4.10 -4.90
N MET A 37 3.03 -3.80 -5.75
CA MET A 37 2.01 -2.78 -5.49
C MET A 37 0.90 -3.36 -4.62
N ALA A 38 0.50 -2.61 -3.58
CA ALA A 38 -0.68 -2.90 -2.78
C ALA A 38 -1.49 -1.61 -2.58
N GLY A 39 -2.59 -1.48 -3.34
CA GLY A 39 -3.33 -0.23 -3.41
C GLY A 39 -2.52 0.83 -4.17
N LYS A 40 -2.17 1.93 -3.50
CA LYS A 40 -1.31 3.00 -4.04
C LYS A 40 0.12 2.95 -3.50
N ASP A 41 0.43 1.97 -2.65
CA ASP A 41 1.72 1.88 -1.98
C ASP A 41 2.58 0.78 -2.60
N TRP A 42 3.87 1.03 -2.70
CA TRP A 42 4.84 -0.01 -2.96
C TRP A 42 5.22 -0.68 -1.66
N ARG A 43 5.15 -2.02 -1.60
CA ARG A 43 5.50 -2.79 -0.42
C ARG A 43 6.70 -3.68 -0.68
N LEU A 44 7.60 -3.75 0.31
CA LEU A 44 8.75 -4.65 0.33
C LEU A 44 8.71 -5.47 1.63
N PRO A 45 8.42 -6.77 1.57
CA PRO A 45 8.41 -7.63 2.75
C PRO A 45 9.84 -7.82 3.27
N VAL A 46 10.06 -7.68 4.58
CA VAL A 46 11.39 -7.83 5.21
C VAL A 46 11.44 -8.93 6.26
N ALA A 47 10.30 -9.33 6.80
CA ALA A 47 10.14 -10.50 7.69
C ALA A 47 8.67 -10.95 7.68
N PRO A 48 8.31 -12.07 8.34
CA PRO A 48 6.91 -12.43 8.53
C PRO A 48 6.12 -11.29 9.18
N ASP A 49 5.03 -10.88 8.53
CA ASP A 49 4.15 -9.77 8.95
C ASP A 49 4.84 -8.41 9.13
N ILE A 50 6.05 -8.23 8.58
CA ILE A 50 6.77 -6.95 8.57
C ILE A 50 7.14 -6.58 7.13
N TYR A 51 6.76 -5.37 6.72
CA TYR A 51 7.06 -4.83 5.39
C TYR A 51 7.38 -3.35 5.43
N LEU A 52 8.27 -2.92 4.55
CA LEU A 52 8.43 -1.52 4.20
C LEU A 52 7.33 -1.09 3.23
N SER A 53 6.86 0.14 3.35
CA SER A 53 5.97 0.78 2.38
C SER A 53 6.55 2.11 1.90
N LEU A 54 6.49 2.33 0.59
CA LEU A 54 6.65 3.65 -0.02
C LEU A 54 5.25 4.19 -0.33
N HIS A 55 4.92 5.33 0.27
CA HIS A 55 3.65 6.00 0.08
C HIS A 55 3.88 7.42 -0.41
N GLU A 56 3.27 7.78 -1.54
CA GLU A 56 3.29 9.14 -2.05
C GLU A 56 2.36 10.01 -1.21
N GLY A 57 2.95 10.99 -0.50
CA GLY A 57 2.23 11.97 0.30
C GLY A 57 1.77 13.14 -0.57
N GLU A 58 2.74 13.88 -1.09
CA GLU A 58 2.55 14.89 -2.14
C GLU A 58 3.13 14.38 -3.46
N PRO A 59 2.70 14.89 -4.63
CA PRO A 59 3.21 14.43 -5.92
C PRO A 59 4.75 14.49 -6.00
N GLY A 60 5.39 13.33 -6.18
CA GLY A 60 6.85 13.19 -6.21
C GLY A 60 7.53 13.07 -4.83
N GLU A 61 6.78 13.17 -3.74
CA GLU A 61 7.27 13.11 -2.37
C GLU A 61 6.83 11.83 -1.65
N TRP A 62 7.81 10.96 -1.42
CA TRP A 62 7.60 9.61 -0.92
C TRP A 62 7.99 9.49 0.55
N ASN A 63 7.08 8.90 1.33
CA ASN A 63 7.32 8.52 2.72
C ASN A 63 7.77 7.07 2.79
N VAL A 64 8.75 6.78 3.65
CA VAL A 64 9.28 5.43 3.88
C VAL A 64 8.90 4.98 5.28
N VAL A 65 8.14 3.89 5.37
CA VAL A 65 7.56 3.42 6.63
C VAL A 65 7.79 1.92 6.78
N VAL A 66 8.16 1.46 7.97
CA VAL A 66 8.16 0.05 8.35
C VAL A 66 6.85 -0.24 9.07
N ASN A 67 6.09 -1.19 8.53
CA ASN A 67 4.84 -1.68 9.10
C ASN A 67 5.11 -3.07 9.70
N GLY A 68 4.85 -3.22 10.99
CA GLY A 68 4.77 -4.52 11.68
C GLY A 68 3.39 -4.70 12.33
N GLN A 69 3.18 -5.85 12.98
CA GLN A 69 1.88 -6.20 13.60
C GLN A 69 1.33 -5.11 14.55
N ASP A 70 2.18 -4.55 15.42
CA ASP A 70 1.75 -3.60 16.46
C ASP A 70 2.41 -2.21 16.35
N LYS A 71 3.32 -2.02 15.39
CA LYS A 71 4.11 -0.80 15.30
C LYS A 71 4.29 -0.36 13.86
N ILE A 72 3.99 0.92 13.63
CA ILE A 72 4.31 1.63 12.41
C ILE A 72 5.45 2.59 12.74
N VAL A 73 6.57 2.46 12.04
CA VAL A 73 7.76 3.30 12.23
C VAL A 73 8.03 4.08 10.95
N SER A 74 7.91 5.40 11.01
CA SER A 74 8.32 6.28 9.93
C SER A 74 9.85 6.34 9.90
N LEU A 75 10.48 5.87 8.82
CA LEU A 75 11.92 6.01 8.61
C LEU A 75 12.26 7.38 8.05
N HIS A 76 11.47 7.87 7.09
CA HIS A 76 11.61 9.21 6.53
C HIS A 76 10.30 9.69 5.92
N LYS A 77 10.15 11.01 5.79
CA LYS A 77 9.03 11.65 5.11
C LYS A 77 9.51 12.52 3.94
N SER A 78 8.72 12.63 2.87
CA SER A 78 9.00 13.55 1.76
C SER A 78 10.41 13.37 1.14
N LEU A 79 10.63 12.22 0.48
CA LEU A 79 11.83 11.97 -0.31
C LEU A 79 11.50 11.83 -1.79
N PRO A 80 12.39 12.25 -2.71
CA PRO A 80 12.29 11.83 -4.09
C PRO A 80 12.34 10.29 -4.18
N PHE A 81 11.57 9.71 -5.11
CA PHE A 81 11.35 8.28 -5.21
C PHE A 81 12.63 7.42 -5.14
N GLY A 82 13.66 7.78 -5.91
CA GLY A 82 14.91 7.01 -5.94
C GLY A 82 15.64 6.96 -4.59
N TYR A 83 15.57 8.03 -3.80
CA TYR A 83 16.13 8.05 -2.44
C TYR A 83 15.26 7.25 -1.47
N ALA A 84 13.94 7.35 -1.60
CA ALA A 84 13.00 6.56 -0.81
C ALA A 84 13.21 5.05 -1.04
N GLN A 85 13.37 4.63 -2.29
CA GLN A 85 13.72 3.26 -2.67
C GLN A 85 15.07 2.86 -2.09
N GLY A 86 16.12 3.66 -2.29
CA GLY A 86 17.46 3.36 -1.79
C GLY A 86 17.47 3.14 -0.27
N LEU A 87 16.82 4.02 0.48
CA LEU A 87 16.68 3.92 1.93
C LEU A 87 15.95 2.62 2.35
N ALA A 88 14.86 2.29 1.67
CA ALA A 88 14.10 1.07 1.96
C ALA A 88 14.92 -0.20 1.65
N GLU A 89 15.65 -0.22 0.54
CA GLU A 89 16.50 -1.36 0.17
C GLU A 89 17.73 -1.48 1.09
N ASP A 90 18.32 -0.36 1.53
CA ASP A 90 19.36 -0.34 2.55
C ASP A 90 18.86 -0.96 3.86
N TYR A 91 17.66 -0.56 4.31
CA TYR A 91 17.02 -1.15 5.48
C TYR A 91 16.80 -2.66 5.29
N ALA A 92 16.30 -3.08 4.13
CA ALA A 92 16.11 -4.49 3.82
C ALA A 92 17.43 -5.25 3.83
N ARG A 93 18.53 -4.67 3.32
CA ARG A 93 19.87 -5.29 3.39
C ARG A 93 20.34 -5.51 4.82
N GLN A 94 20.06 -4.59 5.72
CA GLN A 94 20.50 -4.67 7.12
C GLN A 94 19.63 -5.60 7.98
N HIS A 95 18.32 -5.65 7.73
CA HIS A 95 17.37 -6.27 8.66
C HIS A 95 16.62 -7.50 8.12
N GLY A 96 16.60 -7.72 6.80
CA GLY A 96 15.70 -8.71 6.20
C GLY A 96 16.09 -9.22 4.82
N GLN A 97 17.38 -9.14 4.45
CA GLN A 97 17.81 -9.31 3.06
C GLN A 97 17.35 -10.64 2.45
N ALA A 98 17.56 -11.74 3.17
CA ALA A 98 17.20 -13.07 2.71
C ALA A 98 15.68 -13.25 2.52
N PHE A 99 14.86 -12.45 3.19
CA PHE A 99 13.41 -12.46 3.07
C PHE A 99 12.92 -11.54 1.95
N ALA A 100 13.58 -10.39 1.80
CA ALA A 100 13.18 -9.31 0.91
C ALA A 100 13.55 -9.52 -0.56
N ARG A 101 14.50 -10.41 -0.86
CA ARG A 101 14.92 -10.73 -2.23
C ARG A 101 13.79 -11.35 -3.08
N LYS A 102 13.81 -11.06 -4.39
CA LYS A 102 12.87 -11.67 -5.36
C LYS A 102 12.90 -13.19 -5.37
N ASP A 103 14.10 -13.76 -5.23
CA ASP A 103 14.34 -15.20 -5.26
C ASP A 103 14.39 -15.85 -3.86
N ALA A 104 13.92 -15.14 -2.83
CA ALA A 104 13.90 -15.65 -1.47
C ALA A 104 13.19 -17.02 -1.40
N ARG A 105 13.85 -18.01 -0.78
CA ARG A 105 13.40 -19.43 -0.77
C ARG A 105 11.98 -19.61 -0.25
N TRP A 106 11.58 -18.80 0.74
CA TRP A 106 10.25 -18.87 1.34
C TRP A 106 9.13 -18.66 0.32
N THR A 107 9.39 -17.88 -0.73
CA THR A 107 8.38 -17.48 -1.70
C THR A 107 7.84 -18.65 -2.51
N LYS A 108 8.66 -19.68 -2.72
CA LYS A 108 8.33 -20.90 -3.48
C LYS A 108 7.75 -22.02 -2.63
N GLN A 109 7.63 -21.81 -1.31
CA GLN A 109 7.05 -22.80 -0.40
C GLN A 109 5.53 -22.83 -0.55
N LYS A 110 4.89 -23.84 0.04
CA LYS A 110 3.42 -23.84 0.18
C LYS A 110 2.96 -22.73 1.14
N PRO A 111 1.77 -22.14 0.92
CA PRO A 111 1.19 -21.15 1.82
C PRO A 111 1.06 -21.67 3.25
N THR A 112 1.16 -20.78 4.23
CA THR A 112 0.91 -21.15 5.62
C THR A 112 -0.59 -21.31 5.88
N VAL A 113 -0.94 -22.04 6.95
CA VAL A 113 -2.35 -22.22 7.37
C VAL A 113 -3.05 -20.86 7.55
N LYS A 114 -2.39 -19.91 8.23
CA LYS A 114 -2.92 -18.54 8.41
C LYS A 114 -3.18 -17.82 7.09
N GLN A 115 -2.32 -18.01 6.09
CA GLN A 115 -2.53 -17.42 4.77
C GLN A 115 -3.73 -18.06 4.07
N MET A 116 -3.88 -19.38 4.13
CA MET A 116 -5.03 -20.09 3.55
C MET A 116 -6.36 -19.67 4.21
N GLU A 117 -6.37 -19.55 5.54
CA GLU A 117 -7.50 -19.01 6.29
C GLU A 117 -7.82 -17.58 5.86
N MET A 118 -6.80 -16.75 5.69
CA MET A 118 -6.99 -15.35 5.25
C MET A 118 -7.50 -15.26 3.81
N LEU A 119 -6.96 -16.05 2.88
CA LEU A 119 -7.46 -16.11 1.49
C LEU A 119 -8.95 -16.48 1.47
N THR A 120 -9.33 -17.48 2.27
CA THR A 120 -10.73 -17.93 2.42
C THR A 120 -11.61 -16.84 3.04
N LYS A 121 -11.16 -16.24 4.16
CA LYS A 121 -11.88 -15.17 4.86
C LYS A 121 -12.08 -13.93 3.99
N LEU A 122 -11.07 -13.60 3.17
CA LEU A 122 -11.12 -12.47 2.24
C LEU A 122 -11.88 -12.81 0.95
N LYS A 123 -12.24 -14.08 0.72
CA LYS A 123 -12.89 -14.60 -0.49
C LYS A 123 -12.09 -14.30 -1.76
N ILE A 124 -10.77 -14.42 -1.66
CA ILE A 124 -9.85 -14.24 -2.78
C ILE A 124 -9.87 -15.53 -3.60
N GLN A 125 -10.03 -15.43 -4.92
CA GLN A 125 -9.81 -16.55 -5.83
C GLN A 125 -8.31 -16.70 -6.10
N TYR A 126 -7.81 -17.93 -6.05
CA TYR A 126 -6.39 -18.24 -6.24
C TYR A 126 -6.23 -19.61 -6.89
N ASP A 127 -5.06 -19.83 -7.50
CA ASP A 127 -4.67 -21.13 -8.07
C ASP A 127 -4.44 -22.17 -6.95
N PRO A 128 -4.92 -23.42 -7.05
CA PRO A 128 -4.69 -24.45 -6.03
C PRO A 128 -3.23 -24.69 -5.66
N ASP A 129 -2.30 -24.47 -6.60
CA ASP A 129 -0.86 -24.63 -6.41
C ASP A 129 -0.14 -23.32 -6.06
N ILE A 130 -0.90 -22.29 -5.66
CA ILE A 130 -0.37 -20.98 -5.28
C ILE A 130 0.78 -21.10 -4.27
N SER A 131 1.85 -20.34 -4.52
CA SER A 131 2.99 -20.29 -3.62
C SER A 131 2.77 -19.36 -2.43
N ARG A 132 3.56 -19.55 -1.37
CA ARG A 132 3.54 -18.74 -0.15
C ARG A 132 3.75 -17.25 -0.43
N GLY A 133 4.62 -16.93 -1.40
CA GLY A 133 4.90 -15.57 -1.84
C GLY A 133 3.71 -14.92 -2.54
N GLU A 134 3.08 -15.64 -3.46
CA GLU A 134 1.87 -15.17 -4.16
C GLU A 134 0.70 -15.01 -3.20
N ALA A 135 0.48 -15.96 -2.29
CA ALA A 135 -0.55 -15.85 -1.27
C ALA A 135 -0.36 -14.60 -0.39
N ALA A 136 0.87 -14.32 0.05
CA ALA A 136 1.18 -13.11 0.83
C ALA A 136 0.84 -11.83 0.05
N GLN A 137 1.23 -11.78 -1.22
CA GLN A 137 0.97 -10.64 -2.09
C GLN A 137 -0.53 -10.41 -2.30
N LEU A 138 -1.29 -11.45 -2.68
CA LEU A 138 -2.74 -11.34 -2.88
C LEU A 138 -3.47 -10.87 -1.62
N ILE A 139 -3.10 -11.38 -0.45
CA ILE A 139 -3.66 -10.93 0.83
C ILE A 139 -3.35 -9.45 1.05
N SER A 140 -2.10 -9.04 0.87
CA SER A 140 -1.64 -7.65 1.05
C SER A 140 -2.38 -6.69 0.13
N GLU A 141 -2.50 -7.04 -1.15
CA GLU A 141 -3.25 -6.28 -2.15
C GLU A 141 -4.73 -6.14 -1.78
N GLN A 142 -5.38 -7.24 -1.37
CA GLN A 142 -6.79 -7.22 -1.01
C GLN A 142 -7.07 -6.41 0.25
N LEU A 143 -6.15 -6.43 1.22
CA LEU A 143 -6.24 -5.61 2.43
C LEU A 143 -6.07 -4.12 2.09
N ALA A 144 -5.05 -3.76 1.31
CA ALA A 144 -4.84 -2.38 0.86
C ALA A 144 -6.03 -1.83 0.09
N ARG A 145 -6.67 -2.64 -0.78
CA ARG A 145 -7.92 -2.25 -1.46
C ARG A 145 -9.03 -1.91 -0.47
N ARG A 146 -9.18 -2.68 0.61
CA ARG A 146 -10.22 -2.45 1.65
C ARG A 146 -9.94 -1.21 2.48
N GLU A 147 -8.69 -0.82 2.65
CA GLU A 147 -8.29 0.39 3.40
C GLU A 147 -8.79 1.67 2.74
N VAL A 148 -8.84 1.69 1.40
CA VAL A 148 -9.29 2.84 0.60
C VAL A 148 -10.75 2.75 0.16
N GLU A 149 -11.48 1.68 0.51
CA GLU A 149 -12.89 1.55 0.15
C GLU A 149 -13.71 2.71 0.75
N PRO A 150 -14.53 3.42 -0.04
CA PRO A 150 -15.32 4.54 0.47
C PRO A 150 -16.37 4.07 1.47
N ALA A 151 -16.60 4.88 2.50
CA ALA A 151 -17.61 4.64 3.53
C ALA A 151 -18.98 4.40 2.88
N THR A 152 -19.70 3.39 3.38
CA THR A 152 -21.04 3.09 2.87
C THR A 152 -22.03 4.19 3.23
N ILE A 153 -23.10 4.33 2.44
CA ILE A 153 -24.20 5.27 2.71
C ILE A 153 -24.73 5.10 4.14
N LYS A 154 -24.86 3.85 4.61
CA LYS A 154 -25.31 3.54 5.98
C LYS A 154 -24.34 4.04 7.05
N GLN A 155 -23.02 3.91 6.83
CA GLN A 155 -22.01 4.42 7.76
C GLN A 155 -22.01 5.95 7.80
N LEU A 156 -22.08 6.61 6.64
CA LEU A 156 -22.18 8.07 6.55
C LEU A 156 -23.46 8.59 7.22
N TRP A 157 -24.60 7.94 6.97
CA TRP A 157 -25.86 8.26 7.64
C TRP A 157 -25.75 8.12 9.16
N ARG A 158 -25.18 7.01 9.65
CA ARG A 158 -25.00 6.79 11.09
C ARG A 158 -24.12 7.86 11.73
N LEU A 159 -23.02 8.25 11.09
CA LEU A 159 -22.16 9.33 11.57
C LEU A 159 -22.88 10.67 11.66
N ARG A 160 -23.70 11.01 10.66
CA ARG A 160 -24.53 12.23 10.68
C ARG A 160 -25.57 12.19 11.80
N GLN A 161 -26.18 11.04 12.07
CA GLN A 161 -27.09 10.86 13.21
C GLN A 161 -26.39 11.03 14.57
N MET A 162 -25.09 10.71 14.65
CA MET A 162 -24.26 10.94 15.83
C MET A 162 -23.74 12.39 15.93
N GLY A 163 -24.15 13.28 15.03
CA GLY A 163 -23.74 14.69 15.02
C GLY A 163 -22.39 14.97 14.35
N TYR A 164 -21.75 13.98 13.72
CA TYR A 164 -20.53 14.20 12.95
C TYR A 164 -20.84 14.72 11.55
N ASN A 165 -19.95 15.55 11.01
CA ASN A 165 -19.92 15.89 9.58
C ASN A 165 -18.81 15.08 8.90
N PRO A 166 -19.13 13.96 8.21
CA PRO A 166 -18.12 13.10 7.62
C PRO A 166 -17.35 13.84 6.51
N PRO A 167 -16.01 13.84 6.54
CA PRO A 167 -15.22 14.45 5.48
C PRO A 167 -15.43 13.74 4.14
N GLU A 168 -15.20 14.45 3.05
CA GLU A 168 -15.18 13.85 1.72
C GLU A 168 -14.08 12.79 1.62
N GLY A 169 -14.36 11.67 0.95
CA GLY A 169 -13.40 10.56 0.83
C GLY A 169 -13.23 9.69 2.08
N LEU A 170 -14.06 9.86 3.12
CA LEU A 170 -14.02 9.00 4.31
C LEU A 170 -14.13 7.51 3.93
N THR A 171 -13.17 6.70 4.39
CA THR A 171 -13.13 5.27 4.05
C THR A 171 -13.99 4.42 5.00
N LYS A 172 -14.38 3.20 4.59
CA LYS A 172 -15.15 2.29 5.45
C LYS A 172 -14.43 2.00 6.77
N PRO A 173 -13.12 1.72 6.81
CA PRO A 173 -12.41 1.51 8.07
C PRO A 173 -12.42 2.75 8.97
N GLN A 174 -12.14 3.94 8.42
CA GLN A 174 -12.20 5.19 9.19
C GLN A 174 -13.59 5.43 9.76
N ALA A 175 -14.64 5.23 8.95
CA ALA A 175 -16.02 5.37 9.42
C ALA A 175 -16.37 4.36 10.52
N ARG A 176 -15.91 3.10 10.45
CA ARG A 176 -16.10 2.12 11.55
C ARG A 176 -15.43 2.59 12.83
N GLN A 177 -14.21 3.10 12.73
CA GLN A 177 -13.46 3.59 13.89
C GLN A 177 -14.17 4.79 14.54
N MET A 178 -14.65 5.75 13.75
CA MET A 178 -15.41 6.90 14.26
C MET A 178 -16.73 6.48 14.92
N ILE A 179 -17.49 5.57 14.30
CA ILE A 179 -18.74 5.05 14.88
C ILE A 179 -18.44 4.32 16.21
N ALA A 180 -17.40 3.49 16.25
CA ALA A 180 -17.02 2.76 17.45
C ALA A 180 -16.52 3.69 18.58
N ALA A 181 -15.81 4.77 18.24
CA ALA A 181 -15.34 5.75 19.21
C ALA A 181 -16.49 6.57 19.81
N GLY A 182 -17.47 6.98 19.00
CA GLY A 182 -18.64 7.74 19.47
C GLY A 182 -19.74 6.89 20.11
N MET A 183 -19.59 5.56 20.16
CA MET A 183 -20.48 4.65 20.89
C MET A 183 -20.01 4.36 22.32
N ARG A 184 -18.85 4.89 22.73
CA ARG A 184 -18.31 4.76 24.10
C ARG A 184 -18.81 5.85 25.02
#